data_AF-M1ZAW7-F1
#
_entry.id   AF-M1ZAW7-F1
#
_cell.length_a   1.000
_cell.length_b   1.000
_cell.length_c   1.000
_cell.angle_alpha   90.00
_cell.angle_beta   90.00
_cell.angle_gamma   90.00
#
_symmetry.space_group_name_H-M   'P 1'
#
loop_
_entity.id
_entity.type
_entity.pdbx_description
1 polymer ?
#
loop_
_entity_poly.entity_id
_entity_poly.type
_entity_poly.pdbx_seq_one_letter_code
_entity_poly.pdbx_strand_id
1 'polypeptide(L)' 'MKEPGKRNIHIGQMRLMLPSGYEHRAQGLARRVVDRLGTYVWDRPIHVERVAVPPIQTVPGESEAALAVRIADAVYRQLR' A
#
# COMPACT_ATOMS: atom_id res chain seq x y z
N MET A 1 -26.50 -16.82 -5.17
CA MET A 1 -25.47 -16.32 -4.22
C MET A 1 -24.89 -15.04 -4.80
N LYS A 2 -24.77 -13.95 -4.04
CA LYS A 2 -24.01 -12.78 -4.50
C LYS A 2 -22.54 -13.05 -4.20
N GLU A 3 -21.69 -13.02 -5.21
CA GLU A 3 -20.24 -12.97 -4.98
C GLU A 3 -19.93 -11.78 -4.07
N PRO A 4 -19.01 -11.90 -3.10
CA PRO A 4 -18.53 -10.75 -2.34
C PRO A 4 -17.74 -9.86 -3.31
N GLY A 5 -18.46 -8.97 -3.98
CA GLY A 5 -17.92 -8.11 -5.02
C GLY A 5 -16.69 -7.39 -4.49
N LYS A 6 -15.56 -7.53 -5.20
CA LYS A 6 -14.32 -6.80 -4.88
C LYS A 6 -14.66 -5.31 -4.86
N ARG A 7 -14.82 -4.73 -3.67
CA ARG A 7 -15.20 -3.32 -3.48
C ARG A 7 -13.97 -2.49 -3.81
N ASN A 8 -13.97 -1.94 -5.02
CA ASN A 8 -12.79 -1.33 -5.63
C ASN A 8 -12.24 -0.18 -4.77
N ILE A 9 -10.92 -0.13 -4.66
CA ILE A 9 -10.18 1.02 -4.16
C ILE A 9 -9.59 1.80 -5.34
N HIS A 10 -9.72 3.12 -5.31
CA HIS A 10 -9.04 4.04 -6.21
C HIS A 10 -8.20 5.03 -5.38
N ILE A 11 -6.90 5.07 -5.67
CA ILE A 11 -5.95 6.01 -5.07
C ILE A 11 -5.37 6.85 -6.20
N GLY A 12 -5.69 8.15 -6.23
CA GLY A 12 -5.21 9.06 -7.27
C GLY A 12 -3.70 9.32 -7.15
N GLN A 13 -3.22 9.56 -5.93
CA GLN A 13 -1.81 9.74 -5.61
C GLN A 13 -1.45 9.06 -4.29
N MET A 14 -0.31 8.37 -4.26
CA MET A 14 0.27 7.81 -3.04
C MET A 14 1.65 8.41 -2.81
N ARG A 15 1.88 9.00 -1.63
CA ARG A 15 3.19 9.51 -1.21
C ARG A 15 3.79 8.58 -0.17
N LEU A 16 4.86 7.89 -0.57
CA LEU A 16 5.66 7.04 0.30
C LEU A 16 6.81 7.86 0.90
N MET A 17 6.95 7.83 2.23
CA MET A 17 8.14 8.31 2.92
C MET A 17 9.07 7.12 3.17
N LEU A 18 10.06 6.96 2.30
CA LEU A 18 11.04 5.87 2.36
C LEU A 18 12.36 6.36 2.99
N PRO A 19 13.13 5.48 3.66
CA PRO A 19 14.50 5.79 4.06
C PRO A 19 15.41 6.07 2.86
N SER A 20 16.54 6.74 3.11
CA SER A 20 17.61 6.92 2.13
C SER A 20 18.15 5.56 1.64
N GLY A 21 18.54 5.48 0.36
CA GLY A 21 18.98 4.23 -0.29
C GLY A 21 17.85 3.37 -0.89
N TYR A 22 16.62 3.89 -0.90
CA TYR A 22 15.46 3.29 -1.56
C TYR A 22 14.98 4.07 -2.79
N GLU A 23 15.67 5.13 -3.21
CA GLU A 23 15.30 6.02 -4.32
C GLU A 23 15.12 5.22 -5.63
N HIS A 24 16.09 4.37 -5.96
CA HIS A 24 16.06 3.49 -7.13
C HIS A 24 15.04 2.34 -7.02
N ARG A 25 14.54 2.04 -5.82
CA ARG A 25 13.56 0.98 -5.54
C ARG A 25 12.15 1.50 -5.32
N ALA A 26 11.97 2.81 -5.17
CA ALA A 26 10.72 3.46 -4.78
C ALA A 26 9.55 3.10 -5.71
N GLN A 27 9.78 3.09 -7.03
CA GLN A 27 8.74 2.76 -8.02
C GLN A 27 8.35 1.26 -7.99
N GLY A 28 9.32 0.36 -7.83
CA GLY A 28 9.08 -1.07 -7.70
C GLY A 28 8.31 -1.40 -6.41
N LEU A 29 8.72 -0.77 -5.31
CA LEU A 29 8.03 -0.87 -4.01
C LEU A 29 6.61 -0.31 -4.09
N ALA A 30 6.40 0.86 -4.69
CA ALA A 30 5.07 1.44 -4.88
C ALA A 30 4.14 0.52 -5.68
N ARG A 31 4.64 -0.13 -6.73
CA ARG A 31 3.88 -1.12 -7.49
C ARG A 31 3.48 -2.31 -6.63
N ARG A 32 4.42 -2.92 -5.90
CA ARG A 32 4.14 -4.03 -4.97
C ARG A 32 3.10 -3.66 -3.90
N VAL A 33 3.13 -2.42 -3.41
CA VAL A 33 2.14 -1.88 -2.45
C VAL A 33 0.75 -1.80 -3.07
N VAL A 34 0.63 -1.27 -4.29
CA VAL A 34 -0.66 -1.19 -5.01
C VAL A 34 -1.18 -2.59 -5.35
N ASP A 35 -0.34 -3.48 -5.86
CA ASP A 35 -0.68 -4.89 -6.13
C ASP A 35 -1.21 -5.57 -4.86
N ARG A 36 -0.56 -5.34 -3.70
CA ARG A 36 -1.01 -5.85 -2.40
C ARG A 36 -2.33 -5.22 -1.95
N LEU A 37 -2.51 -3.90 -2.10
CA LEU A 37 -3.76 -3.20 -1.76
C LEU A 37 -4.96 -3.73 -2.54
N GLY A 38 -4.75 -4.13 -3.80
CA GLY A 38 -5.74 -4.81 -4.63
C GLY A 38 -6.16 -6.20 -4.16
N THR A 39 -5.46 -6.79 -3.18
CA THR A 39 -5.81 -8.10 -2.58
C THR A 39 -6.70 -8.01 -1.34
N TYR A 40 -6.87 -6.85 -0.72
CA TYR A 40 -7.74 -6.72 0.45
C TYR A 40 -9.22 -6.65 0.06
N VAL A 41 -10.07 -7.15 0.97
CA VAL A 41 -11.52 -6.96 0.91
C VAL A 41 -11.85 -5.65 1.63
N TRP A 42 -12.36 -4.67 0.88
CA TRP A 42 -12.78 -3.38 1.42
C TRP A 42 -14.24 -3.42 1.86
N ASP A 43 -14.60 -2.82 2.99
CA ASP A 43 -15.99 -2.84 3.48
C ASP A 43 -16.92 -1.89 2.70
N ARG A 44 -16.35 -0.95 1.94
CA ARG A 44 -17.02 0.01 1.06
C ARG A 44 -16.10 0.38 -0.11
N PRO A 45 -16.61 0.93 -1.23
CA PRO A 45 -15.74 1.55 -2.23
C PRO A 45 -14.90 2.65 -1.58
N ILE A 46 -13.60 2.67 -1.85
CA ILE A 46 -12.67 3.66 -1.32
C ILE A 46 -12.18 4.54 -2.46
N HIS A 47 -12.32 5.85 -2.30
CA HIS A 47 -11.77 6.87 -3.21
C HIS A 47 -10.91 7.82 -2.37
N VAL A 48 -9.62 7.91 -2.70
CA VAL A 48 -8.68 8.78 -1.99
C VAL A 48 -7.81 9.51 -3.01
N GLU A 49 -7.88 10.84 -3.04
CA GLU A 49 -7.02 11.63 -3.91
C GLU A 49 -5.54 11.53 -3.51
N ARG A 50 -5.26 11.53 -2.20
CA ARG A 50 -3.90 11.47 -1.65
C ARG A 50 -3.82 10.63 -0.39
N VAL A 51 -3.02 9.56 -0.44
CA VAL A 51 -2.57 8.81 0.76
C VAL A 51 -1.15 9.26 1.10
N ALA A 52 -0.91 9.65 2.35
CA ALA A 52 0.43 9.85 2.91
C ALA A 52 0.75 8.67 3.84
N VAL A 53 1.73 7.85 3.46
CA VAL A 53 2.19 6.72 4.28
C VAL A 53 3.16 7.25 5.34
N PRO A 54 2.96 6.93 6.64
CA PRO A 54 3.86 7.37 7.70
C PRO A 54 5.28 6.80 7.52
N PRO A 55 6.32 7.41 8.11
CA PRO A 55 7.70 6.96 7.97
C PRO A 55 7.87 5.49 8.36
N ILE A 56 8.32 4.66 7.42
CA ILE A 56 8.52 3.23 7.65
C ILE A 56 9.97 2.99 8.11
N GLN A 57 10.13 2.39 9.29
CA GLN A 57 11.42 1.84 9.70
C GLN A 57 11.66 0.50 8.99
N THR A 58 12.72 0.43 8.20
CA THR A 58 13.18 -0.77 7.50
C THR A 58 14.09 -1.61 8.39
N VAL A 59 13.89 -2.93 8.39
CA VAL A 59 14.73 -3.86 9.18
C VAL A 59 15.92 -4.32 8.33
N PRO A 60 17.13 -4.49 8.89
CA PRO A 60 18.25 -5.09 8.16
C PRO A 60 17.88 -6.47 7.58
N GLY A 61 18.12 -6.66 6.28
CA GLY A 61 17.74 -7.88 5.56
C GLY A 61 16.26 -7.98 5.14
N GLU A 62 15.44 -6.96 5.39
CA GLU A 62 14.03 -6.95 4.97
C GLU A 62 13.90 -6.94 3.44
N SER A 63 13.12 -7.88 2.90
CA SER A 63 12.83 -7.94 1.46
C SER A 63 11.82 -6.87 1.05
N GLU A 64 11.90 -6.41 -0.20
CA GLU A 64 10.92 -5.46 -0.76
C GLU A 64 9.47 -5.97 -0.66
N ALA A 65 9.27 -7.30 -0.73
CA ALA A 65 7.96 -7.91 -0.60
C ALA A 65 7.41 -7.79 0.83
N ALA A 66 8.25 -8.02 1.85
CA ALA A 66 7.86 -7.83 3.25
C ALA A 66 7.57 -6.36 3.56
N LEU A 67 8.44 -5.45 3.08
CA LEU A 67 8.25 -4.01 3.20
C LEU A 67 6.96 -3.54 2.52
N ALA A 68 6.66 -4.03 1.31
CA ALA A 68 5.44 -3.73 0.60
C ALA A 68 4.19 -4.19 1.37
N VAL A 69 4.20 -5.39 1.94
CA VAL A 69 3.10 -5.92 2.77
C VAL A 69 2.86 -5.03 4.00
N ARG A 70 3.92 -4.64 4.73
CA ARG A 70 3.80 -3.73 5.89
C ARG A 70 3.21 -2.37 5.53
N ILE A 71 3.64 -1.78 4.40
CA ILE A 71 3.10 -0.52 3.89
C ILE A 71 1.62 -0.67 3.52
N ALA A 72 1.28 -1.72 2.78
CA ALA A 72 -0.10 -1.99 2.37
C ALA A 72 -1.02 -2.24 3.57
N ASP A 73 -0.58 -2.98 4.59
CA ASP A 73 -1.32 -3.19 5.83
C ASP A 73 -1.53 -1.87 6.59
N ALA A 74 -0.54 -0.99 6.65
CA ALA A 74 -0.66 0.33 7.27
C ALA A 74 -1.70 1.21 6.54
N VAL A 75 -1.64 1.27 5.20
CA VAL A 75 -2.61 2.00 4.39
C VAL A 75 -4.01 1.41 4.50
N TYR A 76 -4.14 0.08 4.48
CA TYR A 76 -5.43 -0.61 4.65
C TYR A 76 -6.07 -0.28 6.00
N ARG A 77 -5.30 -0.30 7.09
CA ARG A 77 -5.78 0.08 8.44
C ARG A 77 -6.12 1.56 8.58
N GLN A 78 -5.50 2.44 7.79
CA GLN A 78 -5.78 3.88 7.78
C GLN A 78 -7.06 4.24 7.01
N LEU A 79 -7.44 3.44 6.00
CA LEU A 79 -8.54 3.73 5.08
C LEU A 79 -9.83 2.94 5.35
N ARG A 80 -9.78 1.94 6.25
CA ARG A 80 -10.93 1.14 6.66
C ARG A 80 -11.80 1.88 7.68
#